data_AF-A0A7J7UB45-F1
#
_entry.id   AF-A0A7J7UB45-F1
#
_cell.length_a   1.000
_cell.length_b   1.000
_cell.length_c   1.000
_cell.angle_alpha   90.00
_cell.angle_beta   90.00
_cell.angle_gamma   90.00
#
_symmetry.space_group_name_H-M   'P 1'
#
loop_
_entity.id
_entity.type
_entity.pdbx_description
1 polymer ?
#
loop_
_entity_poly.entity_id
_entity_poly.type
_entity_poly.pdbx_seq_one_letter_code
_entity_poly.pdbx_strand_id
1 'polypeptide(L)'
;MGIRGLMSFVEDHSNEFFTDLKLRDTKMIIDGYALFHRLCFNSNLELRYGGDYDAFADVVQQFFESLFSCNICPYVVLDGGCDISDKKLTTLKDRAREKIQAAHSLSVGGCGCVCPLLIREVFIQVLIKLRVHFVQCFSEADRDIMTLANHWNCPVLSSDSDFCIFDLKTGFCPLNSFQWRNVNTIKGTQSHYIPAKCFSLDALCHYFSNMNKALLPLFAVLCGNDHINLPIMDTFLSKVRLPLGAASAKGRRHHRVLGLLSWLSRFADPPEALDNVLKYLPQKDREDVKELLCCAMEEYQPSQVKLQDFFQRGTYVCPEALSLGLPEWVLVALAKGQLSPFISDALVLRRTILHTQVENMQQPNAHRISLPIRQVIYGLLLTVSAPLGSVSLNASPPRSLAFSEVERINKSIKTSVVDAVDLPKDHPDLSRLTELSSARRQTLLLETLKVKQTILDPIPTSLKLPIAVSCYWLQHMEAKAKLHHLQALLLGMLLGPLHAIINSPGIVDLAPRQAQCLAAR
;
A
#
# COMPACT_ATOMS: atom_id res chain seq x y z
N MET A 1 2.64 5.18 10.78
CA MET A 1 1.32 4.78 10.28
C MET A 1 0.54 4.27 11.48
N GLY A 2 -0.80 4.34 11.43
CA GLY A 2 -1.70 3.98 12.53
C GLY A 2 -1.81 5.01 13.67
N ILE A 3 -2.05 4.49 14.88
CA ILE A 3 -2.40 5.24 16.09
C ILE A 3 -1.30 6.20 16.54
N ARG A 4 -1.64 7.49 16.60
CA ARG A 4 -0.70 8.58 16.85
C ARG A 4 -0.08 8.49 18.25
N GLY A 5 1.21 8.20 18.31
CA GLY A 5 2.02 8.21 19.54
C GLY A 5 2.06 6.88 20.29
N LEU A 6 1.30 5.87 19.85
CA LEU A 6 1.29 4.54 20.47
C LEU A 6 2.63 3.83 20.28
N MET A 7 3.17 3.81 19.06
CA MET A 7 4.44 3.11 18.80
C MET A 7 5.58 3.67 19.65
N SER A 8 5.70 5.00 19.75
CA SER A 8 6.72 5.64 20.59
C SER A 8 6.53 5.31 22.07
N PHE A 9 5.29 5.27 22.56
CA PHE A 9 4.99 4.85 23.93
C PHE A 9 5.43 3.41 24.20
N VAL A 10 5.15 2.51 23.25
CA VAL A 10 5.48 1.09 23.36
C VAL A 10 7.00 0.87 23.29
N GLU A 11 7.71 1.60 22.41
CA GLU A 11 9.18 1.56 22.33
C GLU A 11 9.85 2.12 23.59
N ASP A 12 9.30 3.17 24.20
CA ASP A 12 9.80 3.76 25.46
C ASP A 12 9.76 2.75 26.64
N HIS A 13 8.80 1.82 26.61
CA HIS A 13 8.63 0.75 27.60
C HIS A 13 9.07 -0.60 27.03
N SER A 14 10.11 -0.59 26.19
CA SER A 14 10.46 -1.79 25.43
C SER A 14 10.82 -3.01 26.29
N ASN A 15 11.32 -2.81 27.50
CA ASN A 15 11.65 -3.89 28.43
C ASN A 15 10.41 -4.56 29.05
N GLU A 16 9.26 -3.89 29.03
CA GLU A 16 8.02 -4.37 29.64
C GLU A 16 7.11 -5.04 28.61
N PHE A 17 7.07 -4.53 27.38
CA PHE A 17 6.13 -4.98 26.36
C PHE A 17 6.74 -5.88 25.28
N PHE A 18 8.07 -5.91 25.15
CA PHE A 18 8.74 -6.74 24.16
C PHE A 18 9.53 -7.87 24.77
N THR A 19 9.52 -8.99 24.06
CA THR A 19 10.41 -10.12 24.31
C THR A 19 11.42 -10.22 23.17
N ASP A 20 12.70 -10.45 23.50
CA ASP A 20 13.73 -10.71 22.50
C ASP A 20 13.51 -12.09 21.87
N LEU A 21 13.47 -12.13 20.54
CA LEU A 21 13.31 -13.34 19.74
C LEU A 21 14.54 -13.59 18.87
N LYS A 22 14.87 -14.86 18.73
CA LYS A 22 15.82 -15.37 17.74
C LYS A 22 15.03 -16.04 16.63
N LEU A 23 14.61 -15.27 15.64
CA LEU A 23 13.72 -15.76 14.59
C LEU A 23 14.47 -16.69 13.62
N ARG A 24 13.91 -17.89 13.42
CA ARG A 24 14.39 -18.96 12.53
C ARG A 24 13.29 -20.01 12.35
N ASP A 25 13.40 -20.84 11.32
CA ASP A 25 12.57 -22.04 11.10
C ASP A 25 11.05 -21.80 11.22
N THR A 26 10.57 -20.66 10.72
CA THR A 26 9.17 -20.26 10.92
C THR A 26 8.58 -19.59 9.69
N LYS A 27 7.24 -19.59 9.60
CA LYS A 27 6.54 -18.71 8.66
C LYS A 27 6.51 -17.30 9.23
N MET A 28 6.51 -16.30 8.37
CA MET A 28 6.37 -14.91 8.78
C MET A 28 5.46 -14.19 7.80
N ILE A 29 4.47 -13.49 8.33
CA ILE A 29 3.63 -12.61 7.50
C ILE A 29 4.21 -11.21 7.58
N ILE A 30 4.34 -10.57 6.44
CA ILE A 30 4.99 -9.28 6.30
C ILE A 30 3.99 -8.31 5.69
N ASP A 31 3.76 -7.20 6.39
CA ASP A 31 3.15 -6.02 5.80
C ASP A 31 4.10 -5.44 4.75
N GLY A 32 3.72 -5.61 3.49
CA GLY A 32 4.54 -5.22 2.36
C GLY A 32 4.69 -3.71 2.23
N TYR A 33 3.65 -2.92 2.57
CA TYR A 33 3.70 -1.47 2.47
C TYR A 33 4.63 -0.86 3.52
N ALA A 34 4.53 -1.34 4.76
CA ALA A 34 5.48 -0.96 5.80
C ALA A 34 6.91 -1.40 5.45
N LEU A 35 7.10 -2.64 4.95
CA LEU A 35 8.43 -3.15 4.60
C LEU A 35 9.07 -2.33 3.48
N PHE A 36 8.39 -2.13 2.35
CA PHE A 36 9.03 -1.44 1.23
C PHE A 36 9.37 0.01 1.59
N HIS A 37 8.48 0.72 2.31
CA HIS A 37 8.75 2.09 2.74
C HIS A 37 9.98 2.13 3.66
N ARG A 38 10.06 1.18 4.59
CA ARG A 38 11.21 1.05 5.48
C ARG A 38 12.50 0.80 4.72
N LEU A 39 12.52 -0.17 3.81
CA LEU A 39 13.71 -0.49 3.01
C LEU A 39 14.13 0.69 2.14
N CYS A 40 13.18 1.41 1.54
CA CYS A 40 13.46 2.57 0.70
C CYS A 40 14.11 3.71 1.48
N PHE A 41 13.61 4.04 2.68
CA PHE A 41 14.09 5.21 3.44
C PHE A 41 15.27 4.90 4.37
N ASN A 42 15.50 3.65 4.76
CA ASN A 42 16.58 3.29 5.69
C ASN A 42 17.85 2.74 5.02
N SER A 43 17.91 2.69 3.69
CA SER A 43 19.02 2.05 2.97
C SER A 43 19.99 3.03 2.30
N ASN A 44 20.01 4.29 2.73
CA ASN A 44 20.89 5.36 2.19
C ASN A 44 20.85 5.46 0.65
N LEU A 45 19.67 5.25 0.06
CA LEU A 45 19.46 5.34 -1.38
C LEU A 45 19.35 6.81 -1.82
N GLU A 46 19.81 7.12 -3.04
CA GLU A 46 19.65 8.46 -3.60
C GLU A 46 18.23 8.61 -4.17
N LEU A 47 17.37 9.30 -3.42
CA LEU A 47 15.96 9.50 -3.78
C LEU A 47 15.71 10.83 -4.50
N ARG A 48 16.68 11.77 -4.50
CA ARG A 48 16.48 13.12 -5.05
C ARG A 48 16.25 13.14 -6.56
N TYR A 49 16.84 12.19 -7.28
CA TYR A 49 16.78 12.15 -8.75
C TYR A 49 15.72 11.17 -9.28
N GLY A 50 14.68 10.89 -8.50
CA GLY A 50 13.61 9.97 -8.88
C GLY A 50 13.87 8.51 -8.50
N GLY A 51 14.90 8.24 -7.68
CA GLY A 51 15.22 6.95 -7.10
C GLY A 51 16.25 6.12 -7.88
N ASP A 52 17.04 5.34 -7.14
CA ASP A 52 17.91 4.29 -7.67
C ASP A 52 17.22 2.93 -7.54
N TYR A 53 16.63 2.48 -8.64
CA TYR A 53 15.83 1.25 -8.68
C TYR A 53 16.68 -0.02 -8.60
N ASP A 54 17.89 0.00 -9.14
CA ASP A 54 18.79 -1.15 -9.12
C ASP A 54 19.34 -1.36 -7.69
N ALA A 55 19.83 -0.29 -7.05
CA ALA A 55 20.28 -0.35 -5.67
C ALA A 55 19.15 -0.74 -4.70
N PHE A 56 17.92 -0.27 -4.95
CA PHE A 56 16.76 -0.71 -4.18
C PHE A 56 16.47 -2.22 -4.38
N ALA A 57 16.54 -2.71 -5.62
CA ALA A 57 16.33 -4.12 -5.90
C ALA A 57 17.33 -5.01 -5.14
N ASP A 58 18.60 -4.59 -5.07
CA ASP A 58 19.65 -5.29 -4.32
C ASP A 58 19.35 -5.31 -2.81
N VAL A 59 18.89 -4.20 -2.24
CA VAL A 59 18.49 -4.13 -0.82
C VAL A 59 17.34 -5.08 -0.52
N VAL A 60 16.31 -5.09 -1.35
CA VAL A 60 15.15 -5.99 -1.19
C VAL A 60 15.59 -7.44 -1.32
N GLN A 61 16.47 -7.74 -2.28
CA GLN A 61 17.00 -9.07 -2.49
C GLN A 61 17.78 -9.56 -1.26
N GLN A 62 18.70 -8.75 -0.74
CA GLN A 62 19.47 -9.06 0.48
C GLN A 62 18.57 -9.29 1.69
N PHE A 63 17.49 -8.52 1.83
CA PHE A 63 16.52 -8.68 2.92
C PHE A 63 15.90 -10.09 2.89
N PHE A 64 15.39 -10.54 1.75
CA PHE A 64 14.76 -11.86 1.63
C PHE A 64 15.78 -13.00 1.68
N GLU A 65 16.97 -12.83 1.11
CA GLU A 65 18.06 -13.79 1.26
C GLU A 65 18.45 -14.00 2.73
N SER A 66 18.44 -12.93 3.53
CA SER A 66 18.66 -13.02 4.98
C SER A 66 17.58 -13.86 5.67
N LEU A 67 16.30 -13.69 5.29
CA LEU A 67 15.21 -14.54 5.81
C LEU A 67 15.41 -16.02 5.44
N PHE A 68 15.73 -16.30 4.17
CA PHE A 68 15.94 -17.66 3.69
C PHE A 68 17.14 -18.34 4.36
N SER A 69 18.22 -17.60 4.62
CA SER A 69 19.39 -18.12 5.35
C SER A 69 19.05 -18.61 6.76
N CYS A 70 17.99 -18.07 7.36
CA CYS A 70 17.46 -18.45 8.67
C CYS A 70 16.29 -19.43 8.58
N ASN A 71 16.02 -20.00 7.40
CA ASN A 71 14.89 -20.89 7.12
C ASN A 71 13.53 -20.26 7.49
N ILE A 72 13.40 -18.95 7.28
CA ILE A 72 12.14 -18.24 7.46
C ILE A 72 11.40 -18.23 6.11
N CYS A 73 10.13 -18.60 6.12
CA CYS A 73 9.24 -18.59 4.97
C CYS A 73 8.38 -17.30 4.96
N PRO A 74 8.76 -16.26 4.18
CA PRO A 74 8.01 -15.01 4.11
C PRO A 74 6.74 -15.12 3.26
N TYR A 75 5.66 -14.52 3.77
CA TYR A 75 4.41 -14.28 3.06
C TYR A 75 4.12 -12.78 3.12
N VAL A 76 4.19 -12.11 1.98
CA VAL A 76 4.02 -10.66 1.90
C VAL A 76 2.57 -10.31 1.55
N VAL A 77 1.95 -9.42 2.30
CA VAL A 77 0.60 -8.91 2.02
C VAL A 77 0.71 -7.41 1.74
N LEU A 78 0.20 -6.98 0.59
CA LEU A 78 0.25 -5.59 0.14
C LEU A 78 -1.12 -4.94 0.27
N ASP A 79 -1.13 -3.66 0.69
CA ASP A 79 -2.33 -2.82 0.69
C ASP A 79 -2.81 -2.51 -0.72
N GLY A 80 -4.11 -2.72 -0.93
CA GLY A 80 -4.83 -2.53 -2.19
C GLY A 80 -5.21 -1.10 -2.51
N GLY A 81 -6.40 -0.96 -3.08
CA GLY A 81 -6.99 0.33 -3.39
C GLY A 81 -7.44 1.08 -2.14
N CYS A 82 -7.80 2.34 -2.33
CA CYS A 82 -8.43 3.17 -1.34
C CYS A 82 -9.77 2.57 -0.90
N ASP A 83 -10.06 2.68 0.39
CA ASP A 83 -11.33 2.23 0.97
C ASP A 83 -12.54 2.94 0.34
N ILE A 84 -13.61 2.17 0.09
CA ILE A 84 -14.84 2.62 -0.58
C ILE A 84 -15.59 3.69 0.22
N SER A 85 -15.45 3.67 1.54
CA SER A 85 -16.17 4.55 2.46
C SER A 85 -15.61 5.98 2.53
N ASP A 86 -14.55 6.29 1.78
CA ASP A 86 -13.87 7.59 1.74
C ASP A 86 -13.36 8.11 3.10
N LYS A 87 -13.45 7.31 4.18
CA LYS A 87 -13.05 7.69 5.54
C LYS A 87 -11.60 8.19 5.59
N LYS A 88 -10.69 7.56 4.82
CA LYS A 88 -9.27 7.94 4.73
C LYS A 88 -8.96 9.01 3.69
N LEU A 89 -9.93 9.52 2.93
CA LEU A 89 -9.67 10.48 1.86
C LEU A 89 -8.99 11.76 2.36
N THR A 90 -9.38 12.25 3.54
CA THR A 90 -8.77 13.42 4.18
C THR A 90 -7.31 13.14 4.54
N THR A 91 -7.04 12.02 5.22
CA THR A 91 -5.69 11.56 5.58
C THR A 91 -4.81 11.37 4.34
N LEU A 92 -5.36 10.80 3.25
CA LEU A 92 -4.64 10.63 1.98
C LEU A 92 -4.30 11.98 1.34
N LYS A 93 -5.22 12.95 1.36
CA LYS A 93 -4.98 14.31 0.88
C LYS A 93 -3.91 15.04 1.72
N ASP A 94 -3.93 14.87 3.04
CA ASP A 94 -2.92 15.45 3.92
C ASP A 94 -1.55 14.83 3.69
N ARG A 95 -1.45 13.50 3.60
CA ARG A 95 -0.21 12.79 3.22
C ARG A 95 0.29 13.23 1.85
N ALA A 96 -0.60 13.46 0.88
CA ALA A 96 -0.22 13.98 -0.43
C ALA A 96 0.34 15.41 -0.34
N ARG A 97 -0.23 16.29 0.48
CA ARG A 97 0.32 17.64 0.71
C ARG A 97 1.70 17.60 1.37
N GLU A 98 1.88 16.75 2.39
CA GLU A 98 3.16 16.54 3.05
C GLU A 98 4.22 16.03 2.06
N LYS A 99 3.87 15.05 1.22
CA LYS A 99 4.76 14.55 0.15
C LYS A 99 5.12 15.64 -0.85
N ILE A 100 4.20 16.52 -1.23
CA ILE A 100 4.48 17.67 -2.11
C ILE A 100 5.47 18.63 -1.43
N GLN A 101 5.30 18.93 -0.14
CA GLN A 101 6.25 19.76 0.58
C GLN A 101 7.64 19.11 0.66
N ALA A 102 7.70 17.81 0.95
CA ALA A 102 8.96 17.06 0.96
C ALA A 102 9.64 17.03 -0.42
N ALA A 103 8.86 16.79 -1.49
CA ALA A 103 9.34 16.82 -2.86
C ALA A 103 9.89 18.18 -3.26
N HIS A 104 9.21 19.26 -2.84
CA HIS A 104 9.68 20.63 -3.07
C HIS A 104 11.03 20.83 -2.40
N SER A 105 11.12 20.52 -1.10
CA SER A 105 12.34 20.67 -0.32
C SER A 105 13.50 19.92 -0.97
N LEU A 106 13.29 18.68 -1.41
CA LEU A 106 14.30 17.90 -2.14
C LEU A 106 14.71 18.55 -3.46
N SER A 107 13.77 19.09 -4.23
CA SER A 107 14.05 19.73 -5.53
C SER A 107 14.95 20.96 -5.43
N VAL A 108 14.94 21.65 -4.28
CA VAL A 108 15.76 22.85 -4.03
C VAL A 108 17.01 22.55 -3.18
N GLY A 109 17.34 21.27 -2.97
CA GLY A 109 18.52 20.84 -2.22
C GLY A 109 18.35 20.79 -0.70
N GLY A 110 17.11 20.91 -0.19
CA GLY A 110 16.77 20.72 1.20
C GLY A 110 16.59 19.25 1.60
N CYS A 111 16.15 19.02 2.84
CA CYS A 111 15.90 17.69 3.40
C CYS A 111 14.46 17.22 3.14
N GLY A 112 14.27 15.91 3.02
CA GLY A 112 12.97 15.27 2.86
C GLY A 112 13.09 13.83 2.40
N CYS A 113 11.97 13.11 2.34
CA CYS A 113 11.91 11.76 1.82
C CYS A 113 10.63 11.61 1.00
N VAL A 114 10.76 11.21 -0.27
CA VAL A 114 9.64 10.93 -1.17
C VAL A 114 9.91 9.58 -1.82
N CYS A 115 8.91 8.71 -1.80
CA CYS A 115 9.04 7.40 -2.42
C CYS A 115 9.11 7.56 -3.95
N PRO A 116 10.11 6.96 -4.61
CA PRO A 116 10.18 6.88 -6.07
C PRO A 116 8.93 6.25 -6.69
N LEU A 117 8.60 6.66 -7.91
CA LEU A 117 7.37 6.23 -8.59
C LEU A 117 7.29 4.72 -8.79
N LEU A 118 8.40 4.09 -9.22
CA LEU A 118 8.41 2.67 -9.62
C LEU A 118 8.87 1.72 -8.51
N ILE A 119 8.99 2.20 -7.27
CA ILE A 119 9.56 1.42 -6.16
C ILE A 119 8.71 0.18 -5.86
N ARG A 120 7.38 0.31 -5.98
CA ARG A 120 6.41 -0.77 -5.76
C ARG A 120 6.56 -1.85 -6.83
N GLU A 121 6.74 -1.44 -8.09
CA GLU A 121 6.95 -2.33 -9.23
C GLU A 121 8.25 -3.11 -9.08
N VAL A 122 9.34 -2.43 -8.71
CA VAL A 122 10.64 -3.08 -8.45
C VAL A 122 10.52 -4.07 -7.29
N PHE A 123 9.84 -3.70 -6.20
CA PHE A 123 9.60 -4.59 -5.08
C PHE A 123 8.88 -5.88 -5.52
N ILE A 124 7.77 -5.77 -6.25
CA ILE A 124 7.05 -6.94 -6.78
C ILE A 124 7.92 -7.77 -7.73
N GLN A 125 8.70 -7.14 -8.60
CA GLN A 125 9.61 -7.85 -9.50
C GLN A 125 10.63 -8.70 -8.73
N VAL A 126 11.19 -8.17 -7.63
CA VAL A 126 12.11 -8.93 -6.77
C VAL A 126 11.39 -10.07 -6.06
N LEU A 127 10.17 -9.87 -5.54
CA LEU A 127 9.37 -10.94 -4.94
C LEU A 127 9.14 -12.09 -5.95
N ILE A 128 8.77 -11.76 -7.18
CA ILE A 128 8.57 -12.74 -8.26
C ILE A 128 9.90 -13.45 -8.59
N LYS A 129 11.01 -12.70 -8.74
CA LYS A 129 12.34 -13.25 -9.03
C LYS A 129 12.78 -14.27 -7.97
N LEU A 130 12.56 -13.96 -6.69
CA LEU A 130 12.92 -14.81 -5.56
C LEU A 130 11.86 -15.86 -5.21
N ARG A 131 10.73 -15.90 -5.93
CA ARG A 131 9.58 -16.78 -5.66
C ARG A 131 9.05 -16.63 -4.23
N VAL A 132 9.08 -15.40 -3.69
CA VAL A 132 8.43 -15.07 -2.43
C VAL A 132 6.92 -15.07 -2.65
N HIS A 133 6.17 -15.71 -1.76
CA HIS A 133 4.71 -15.71 -1.82
C HIS A 133 4.20 -14.32 -1.43
N PHE A 134 3.38 -13.72 -2.28
CA PHE A 134 2.72 -12.46 -1.96
C PHE A 134 1.30 -12.39 -2.50
N VAL A 135 0.49 -11.53 -1.87
CA VAL A 135 -0.86 -11.20 -2.31
C VAL A 135 -1.08 -9.70 -2.14
N GLN A 136 -1.86 -9.14 -3.05
CA GLN A 136 -2.31 -7.76 -3.02
C GLN A 136 -3.78 -7.74 -2.61
N CYS A 137 -4.08 -7.15 -1.45
CA CYS A 137 -5.46 -7.03 -0.97
C CYS A 137 -6.27 -6.10 -1.89
N PHE A 138 -7.59 -6.20 -1.80
CA PHE A 138 -8.49 -5.33 -2.58
C PHE A 138 -8.54 -3.91 -2.00
N SER A 139 -8.58 -3.83 -0.67
CA SER A 139 -8.48 -2.63 0.14
C SER A 139 -7.32 -2.78 1.15
N GLU A 140 -7.51 -2.44 2.42
CA GLU A 140 -6.47 -2.45 3.44
C GLU A 140 -6.10 -3.86 3.88
N ALA A 141 -4.80 -4.12 4.06
CA ALA A 141 -4.29 -5.45 4.36
C ALA A 141 -4.30 -5.78 5.86
N ASP A 142 -4.43 -4.81 6.76
CA ASP A 142 -4.20 -4.99 8.20
C ASP A 142 -5.04 -6.12 8.82
N ARG A 143 -6.35 -6.12 8.53
CA ARG A 143 -7.30 -7.16 9.00
C ARG A 143 -6.98 -8.52 8.41
N ASP A 144 -6.62 -8.55 7.14
CA ASP A 144 -6.29 -9.78 6.41
C ASP A 144 -4.99 -10.39 6.94
N ILE A 145 -3.99 -9.56 7.22
CA ILE A 145 -2.72 -9.93 7.85
C ILE A 145 -2.98 -10.52 9.24
N MET A 146 -3.76 -9.83 10.08
CA MET A 146 -4.09 -10.29 11.43
C MET A 146 -4.79 -11.66 11.39
N THR A 147 -5.78 -11.80 10.52
CA THR A 147 -6.58 -13.02 10.39
C THR A 147 -5.70 -14.19 9.94
N LEU A 148 -4.85 -13.96 8.95
CA LEU A 148 -3.92 -14.97 8.43
C LEU A 148 -2.88 -15.38 9.48
N ALA A 149 -2.32 -14.41 10.22
CA ALA A 149 -1.33 -14.64 11.27
C ALA A 149 -1.88 -15.52 12.39
N ASN A 150 -3.10 -15.23 12.84
CA ASN A 150 -3.79 -16.01 13.86
C ASN A 150 -4.23 -17.40 13.40
N HIS A 151 -4.45 -17.56 12.09
CA HIS A 151 -4.78 -18.85 11.49
C HIS A 151 -3.55 -19.76 11.37
N TRP A 152 -2.40 -19.22 10.96
CA TRP A 152 -1.15 -19.97 10.81
C TRP A 152 -0.26 -19.98 12.05
N ASN A 153 -0.64 -19.25 13.10
CA ASN A 153 0.15 -19.06 14.32
C ASN A 153 1.58 -18.62 13.99
N CYS A 154 1.72 -17.50 13.28
CA CYS A 154 3.02 -16.98 12.85
C CYS A 154 3.15 -15.47 13.11
N PRO A 155 4.36 -14.98 13.42
CA PRO A 155 4.59 -13.58 13.73
C PRO A 155 4.33 -12.67 12.52
N VAL A 156 3.87 -11.45 12.81
CA VAL A 156 3.67 -10.37 11.83
C VAL A 156 4.85 -9.40 11.88
N LEU A 157 5.39 -9.03 10.72
CA LEU A 157 6.39 -7.97 10.56
C LEU A 157 5.73 -6.72 9.98
N SER A 158 5.71 -5.62 10.74
CA SER A 158 5.20 -4.32 10.26
C SER A 158 5.85 -3.15 11.03
N SER A 159 5.56 -1.92 10.60
CA SER A 159 5.80 -0.68 11.35
C SER A 159 4.49 0.00 11.78
N ASP A 160 3.35 -0.58 11.46
CA ASP A 160 2.06 -0.03 11.86
C ASP A 160 1.78 -0.32 13.33
N SER A 161 1.32 0.72 14.04
CA SER A 161 0.94 0.64 15.44
C SER A 161 -0.45 0.04 15.65
N ASP A 162 -1.27 -0.10 14.60
CA ASP A 162 -2.53 -0.84 14.67
C ASP A 162 -2.31 -2.32 15.03
N PHE A 163 -1.14 -2.89 14.69
CA PHE A 163 -0.72 -4.23 15.14
C PHE A 163 -0.44 -4.35 16.65
N CYS A 164 -0.37 -3.24 17.38
CA CYS A 164 -0.35 -3.27 18.84
C CYS A 164 -1.75 -3.40 19.46
N ILE A 165 -2.82 -3.34 18.65
CA ILE A 165 -4.23 -3.45 19.09
C ILE A 165 -4.82 -4.79 18.70
N PHE A 166 -4.43 -5.31 17.53
CA PHE A 166 -4.83 -6.65 17.08
C PHE A 166 -4.40 -7.73 18.08
N ASP A 167 -5.32 -8.63 18.42
CA ASP A 167 -5.05 -9.79 19.28
C ASP A 167 -4.30 -10.89 18.51
N LEU A 168 -2.99 -10.68 18.32
CA LEU A 168 -2.10 -11.59 17.61
C LEU A 168 -1.54 -12.65 18.56
N LYS A 169 -1.84 -13.93 18.30
CA LYS A 169 -1.43 -15.07 19.15
C LYS A 169 0.09 -15.20 19.33
N THR A 170 0.85 -14.96 18.27
CA THR A 170 2.32 -15.07 18.25
C THR A 170 3.03 -13.73 18.37
N GLY A 171 2.25 -12.65 18.49
CA GLY A 171 2.74 -11.28 18.63
C GLY A 171 3.20 -10.60 17.34
N PHE A 172 3.59 -9.35 17.51
CA PHE A 172 3.95 -8.40 16.45
C PHE A 172 5.44 -8.05 16.53
N CYS A 173 6.18 -8.17 15.43
CA CYS A 173 7.58 -7.80 15.33
C CYS A 173 7.73 -6.45 14.62
N PRO A 174 8.19 -5.39 15.31
CA PRO A 174 8.43 -4.11 14.66
C PRO A 174 9.65 -4.18 13.74
N LEU A 175 9.50 -3.67 12.51
CA LEU A 175 10.60 -3.51 11.55
C LEU A 175 11.79 -2.68 12.11
N ASN A 176 11.54 -1.80 13.09
CA ASN A 176 12.60 -1.04 13.77
C ASN A 176 13.60 -1.92 14.52
N SER A 177 13.08 -2.98 15.13
CA SER A 177 13.84 -3.89 15.99
C SER A 177 14.37 -5.12 15.24
N PHE A 178 13.98 -5.29 13.98
CA PHE A 178 14.28 -6.47 13.17
C PHE A 178 15.66 -6.33 12.50
N GLN A 179 16.67 -7.02 13.04
CA GLN A 179 18.07 -6.85 12.66
C GLN A 179 18.48 -7.74 11.47
N TRP A 180 17.76 -7.64 10.35
CA TRP A 180 17.97 -8.50 9.19
C TRP A 180 19.38 -8.40 8.57
N ARG A 181 20.07 -7.26 8.71
CA ARG A 181 21.46 -7.09 8.26
C ARG A 181 22.48 -7.81 9.15
N ASN A 182 22.10 -8.17 10.37
CA ASN A 182 22.97 -8.78 11.38
C ASN A 182 22.52 -10.22 11.66
N VAL A 183 22.60 -11.06 10.64
CA VAL A 183 22.31 -12.49 10.77
C VAL A 183 23.37 -13.13 11.68
N ASN A 184 22.92 -13.75 12.77
CA ASN A 184 23.79 -14.38 13.76
C ASN A 184 23.78 -15.90 13.59
N THR A 185 24.86 -16.54 14.01
CA THR A 185 24.96 -18.01 14.02
C THR A 185 24.80 -18.53 15.44
N ILE A 186 24.04 -19.60 15.63
CA ILE A 186 23.92 -20.22 16.95
C ILE A 186 25.21 -20.97 17.27
N LYS A 187 25.83 -20.63 18.40
CA LYS A 187 27.07 -21.25 18.89
C LYS A 187 26.94 -22.78 18.86
N GLY A 188 27.87 -23.44 18.16
CA GLY A 188 27.92 -24.90 18.05
C GLY A 188 27.05 -25.52 16.94
N THR A 189 26.38 -24.71 16.10
CA THR A 189 25.59 -25.20 14.95
C THR A 189 25.88 -24.36 13.71
N GLN A 190 25.54 -24.87 12.52
CA GLN A 190 25.53 -24.09 11.27
C GLN A 190 24.21 -23.32 11.06
N SER A 191 23.32 -23.26 12.06
CA SER A 191 22.02 -22.60 11.93
C SER A 191 22.12 -21.10 12.21
N HIS A 192 21.50 -20.31 11.33
CA HIS A 192 21.41 -18.86 11.44
C HIS A 192 20.09 -18.42 12.09
N TYR A 193 20.09 -17.22 12.68
CA TYR A 193 18.88 -16.55 13.19
C TYR A 193 18.97 -15.04 13.03
N ILE A 194 17.80 -14.39 12.96
CA ILE A 194 17.68 -12.93 12.98
C ILE A 194 17.24 -12.48 14.37
N PRO A 195 18.02 -11.61 15.05
CA PRO A 195 17.57 -10.95 16.26
C PRO A 195 16.38 -10.03 15.97
N ALA A 196 15.32 -10.18 16.76
CA ALA A 196 14.13 -9.35 16.67
C ALA A 196 13.53 -9.12 18.05
N LYS A 197 12.63 -8.14 18.17
CA LYS A 197 11.76 -7.99 19.33
C LYS A 197 10.33 -8.30 18.93
N CYS A 198 9.59 -8.97 19.80
CA CYS A 198 8.19 -9.27 19.61
C CYS A 198 7.35 -8.63 20.71
N PHE A 199 6.39 -7.83 20.30
CA PHE A 199 5.40 -7.18 21.15
C PHE A 199 4.35 -8.19 21.60
N SER A 200 4.07 -8.19 22.90
CA SER A 200 3.00 -8.99 23.50
C SER A 200 1.85 -8.09 23.96
N LEU A 201 0.66 -8.33 23.40
CA LEU A 201 -0.56 -7.67 23.84
C LEU A 201 -0.90 -8.02 25.29
N ASP A 202 -0.64 -9.27 25.69
CA ASP A 202 -0.86 -9.74 27.06
C ASP A 202 0.03 -8.99 28.05
N ALA A 203 1.29 -8.71 27.70
CA ALA A 203 2.18 -7.91 28.54
C ALA A 203 1.66 -6.47 28.71
N LEU A 204 1.15 -5.85 27.63
CA LEU A 204 0.50 -4.54 27.70
C LEU A 204 -0.72 -4.57 28.63
N CYS A 205 -1.63 -5.51 28.43
CA CYS A 205 -2.84 -5.65 29.26
C CYS A 205 -2.48 -5.92 30.73
N HIS A 206 -1.48 -6.75 31.00
CA HIS A 206 -1.03 -7.06 32.36
C HIS A 206 -0.52 -5.81 33.07
N TYR A 207 0.29 -4.98 32.39
CA TYR A 207 0.79 -3.72 32.92
C TYR A 207 -0.33 -2.77 33.36
N PHE A 208 -1.44 -2.74 32.61
CA PHE A 208 -2.62 -1.94 32.94
C PHE A 208 -3.66 -2.71 33.79
N SER A 209 -3.20 -3.40 34.85
CA SER A 209 -4.07 -4.12 35.80
C SER A 209 -4.94 -5.21 35.17
N ASN A 210 -4.36 -6.00 34.25
CA ASN A 210 -5.07 -7.04 33.48
C ASN A 210 -6.28 -6.49 32.71
N MET A 211 -6.09 -5.37 32.02
CA MET A 211 -7.13 -4.74 31.22
C MET A 211 -7.72 -5.70 30.18
N ASN A 212 -9.04 -5.67 30.01
CA ASN A 212 -9.73 -6.47 29.01
C ASN A 212 -9.29 -6.08 27.59
N LYS A 213 -8.77 -7.05 26.82
CA LYS A 213 -8.34 -6.85 25.42
C LYS A 213 -9.42 -6.27 24.52
N ALA A 214 -10.70 -6.57 24.80
CA ALA A 214 -11.83 -6.07 24.03
C ALA A 214 -11.96 -4.53 24.07
N LEU A 215 -11.33 -3.86 25.04
CA LEU A 215 -11.31 -2.40 25.16
C LEU A 215 -10.28 -1.72 24.25
N LEU A 216 -9.31 -2.46 23.71
CA LEU A 216 -8.22 -1.91 22.91
C LEU A 216 -8.67 -1.30 21.56
N PRO A 217 -9.65 -1.88 20.83
CA PRO A 217 -10.24 -1.21 19.68
C PRO A 217 -10.85 0.16 20.03
N LEU A 218 -11.55 0.26 21.16
CA LEU A 218 -12.09 1.54 21.62
C LEU A 218 -10.97 2.52 21.98
N PHE A 219 -9.90 2.05 22.63
CA PHE A 219 -8.70 2.85 22.88
C PHE A 219 -8.12 3.44 21.59
N ALA A 220 -7.95 2.60 20.56
CA ALA A 220 -7.37 3.00 19.28
C ALA A 220 -8.16 4.14 18.64
N VAL A 221 -9.48 3.98 18.60
CA VAL A 221 -10.40 4.97 18.06
C VAL A 221 -10.36 6.29 18.85
N LEU A 222 -10.39 6.23 20.19
CA LEU A 222 -10.35 7.43 21.05
C LEU A 222 -9.00 8.18 21.00
N CYS A 223 -7.90 7.45 20.81
CA CYS A 223 -6.57 8.03 20.71
C CYS A 223 -6.37 8.80 19.39
N GLY A 224 -7.21 8.53 18.38
CA GLY A 224 -7.10 9.05 17.03
C GLY A 224 -6.31 8.08 16.17
N ASN A 225 -7.02 7.10 15.60
CA ASN A 225 -6.54 6.26 14.51
C ASN A 225 -6.69 7.00 13.16
N ASP A 226 -6.29 6.37 12.06
CA ASP A 226 -6.29 6.97 10.72
C ASP A 226 -7.69 7.37 10.19
N HIS A 227 -8.76 7.03 10.91
CA HIS A 227 -10.17 7.11 10.49
C HIS A 227 -10.93 8.27 11.15
N ILE A 228 -10.52 8.70 12.35
CA ILE A 228 -11.31 9.63 13.17
C ILE A 228 -10.41 10.77 13.67
N ASN A 229 -10.52 11.93 13.03
CA ASN A 229 -9.89 13.17 13.47
C ASN A 229 -10.98 14.12 13.98
N LEU A 230 -11.54 13.81 15.15
CA LEU A 230 -12.69 14.54 15.68
C LEU A 230 -12.26 15.62 16.68
N PRO A 231 -12.59 16.91 16.44
CA PRO A 231 -12.62 17.95 17.47
C PRO A 231 -13.51 17.58 18.67
N ILE A 232 -14.46 16.67 18.45
CA ILE A 232 -15.35 16.10 19.46
C ILE A 232 -14.56 15.27 20.49
N MET A 233 -13.50 14.58 20.07
CA MET A 233 -12.65 13.81 20.99
C MET A 233 -11.77 14.71 21.84
N ASP A 234 -11.36 15.87 21.32
CA ASP A 234 -10.68 16.89 22.14
C ASP A 234 -11.64 17.50 23.18
N THR A 235 -12.96 17.53 22.90
CA THR A 235 -14.00 17.91 23.87
C THR A 235 -14.17 16.87 24.98
N PHE A 236 -14.10 15.58 24.66
CA PHE A 236 -14.06 14.51 25.65
C PHE A 236 -12.77 14.60 26.50
N LEU A 237 -11.61 14.67 25.87
CA LEU A 237 -10.30 14.67 26.55
C LEU A 237 -10.06 15.88 27.43
N SER A 238 -10.63 17.04 27.08
CA SER A 238 -10.57 18.23 27.93
C SER A 238 -11.43 18.13 29.20
N LYS A 239 -12.48 17.28 29.18
CA LYS A 239 -13.41 17.09 30.31
C LYS A 239 -13.05 15.88 31.19
N VAL A 240 -12.39 14.88 30.63
CA VAL A 240 -12.01 13.67 31.36
C VAL A 240 -10.78 13.95 32.21
N ARG A 241 -10.88 13.68 33.51
CA ARG A 241 -9.72 13.66 34.42
C ARG A 241 -8.91 12.39 34.17
N LEU A 242 -8.08 12.41 33.13
CA LEU A 242 -7.09 11.37 32.93
C LEU A 242 -6.11 11.39 34.11
N PRO A 243 -5.76 10.24 34.71
CA PRO A 243 -4.76 10.17 35.75
C PRO A 243 -3.40 10.55 35.14
N LEU A 244 -3.07 11.84 35.19
CA LEU A 244 -1.80 12.38 34.75
C LEU A 244 -0.76 11.99 35.79
N GLY A 245 0.12 11.05 35.44
CA GLY A 245 1.40 10.92 36.13
C GLY A 245 2.17 12.26 36.08
N ALA A 246 3.03 12.49 37.06
CA ALA A 246 3.79 13.73 37.21
C ALA A 246 4.44 14.18 35.89
N ALA A 247 4.54 15.50 35.69
CA ALA A 247 5.07 16.13 34.49
C ALA A 247 6.39 15.50 34.04
N SER A 248 6.30 14.59 33.07
CA SER A 248 7.44 13.91 32.47
C SER A 248 7.91 14.69 31.25
N ALA A 249 9.21 14.67 30.97
CA ALA A 249 9.81 15.23 29.76
C ALA A 249 9.27 14.60 28.45
N LYS A 250 8.54 13.48 28.55
CA LYS A 250 7.97 12.72 27.44
C LYS A 250 6.61 13.34 27.05
N GLY A 251 6.57 14.15 25.99
CA GLY A 251 5.51 15.13 25.65
C GLY A 251 4.02 14.69 25.65
N ARG A 252 3.14 15.63 25.25
CA ARG A 252 1.66 15.53 25.36
C ARG A 252 1.02 14.24 24.83
N ARG A 253 1.58 13.64 23.76
CA ARG A 253 1.03 12.42 23.14
C ARG A 253 1.21 11.17 24.00
N HIS A 254 2.37 11.04 24.65
CA HIS A 254 2.67 9.92 25.55
C HIS A 254 1.71 9.91 26.75
N HIS A 255 1.44 11.09 27.31
CA HIS A 255 0.47 11.28 28.40
C HIS A 255 -0.97 10.92 27.98
N ARG A 256 -1.35 11.22 26.72
CA ARG A 256 -2.67 10.86 26.18
C ARG A 256 -2.85 9.34 26.13
N VAL A 257 -1.86 8.61 25.61
CA VAL A 257 -1.87 7.13 25.54
C VAL A 257 -1.95 6.53 26.94
N LEU A 258 -1.05 6.91 27.85
CA LEU A 258 -1.02 6.39 29.22
C LEU A 258 -2.33 6.68 29.96
N GLY A 259 -2.83 7.91 29.85
CA GLY A 259 -4.05 8.35 30.52
C GLY A 259 -5.28 7.59 30.04
N LEU A 260 -5.42 7.39 28.73
CA LEU A 260 -6.54 6.65 28.14
C LEU A 260 -6.49 5.17 28.51
N LEU A 261 -5.33 4.51 28.44
CA LEU A 261 -5.19 3.11 28.86
C LEU A 261 -5.51 2.92 30.34
N SER A 262 -5.01 3.82 31.20
CA SER A 262 -5.30 3.80 32.65
C SER A 262 -6.75 4.16 33.00
N TRP A 263 -7.45 4.88 32.12
CA TRP A 263 -8.86 5.18 32.28
C TRP A 263 -9.72 4.00 31.82
N LEU A 264 -9.38 3.39 30.69
CA LEU A 264 -10.08 2.24 30.13
C LEU A 264 -9.95 0.99 31.00
N SER A 265 -8.82 0.80 31.69
CA SER A 265 -8.61 -0.33 32.60
C SER A 265 -9.60 -0.40 33.78
N ARG A 266 -10.40 0.64 34.00
CA ARG A 266 -11.42 0.69 35.06
C ARG A 266 -12.76 0.09 34.65
N PHE A 267 -12.98 -0.19 33.37
CA PHE A 267 -14.23 -0.73 32.85
C PHE A 267 -14.12 -2.23 32.57
N ALA A 268 -15.23 -2.95 32.69
CA ALA A 268 -15.25 -4.39 32.44
C ALA A 268 -15.37 -4.72 30.95
N ASP A 269 -16.20 -3.95 30.23
CA ASP A 269 -16.57 -4.22 28.85
C ASP A 269 -16.65 -2.95 27.97
N PRO A 270 -16.53 -3.09 26.64
CA PRO A 270 -16.57 -1.94 25.72
C PRO A 270 -17.88 -1.14 25.73
N PRO A 271 -19.08 -1.75 25.81
CA PRO A 271 -20.34 -1.01 25.97
C PRO A 271 -20.34 -0.09 27.20
N GLU A 272 -19.89 -0.57 28.37
CA GLU A 272 -19.80 0.25 29.58
C GLU A 272 -18.87 1.45 29.40
N ALA A 273 -17.69 1.23 28.81
CA ALA A 273 -16.73 2.28 28.54
C ALA A 273 -17.30 3.30 27.54
N LEU A 274 -17.96 2.82 26.48
CA LEU A 274 -18.59 3.64 25.43
C LEU A 274 -19.69 4.54 26.01
N ASP A 275 -20.59 3.99 26.82
CA ASP A 275 -21.64 4.78 27.47
C ASP A 275 -21.06 5.87 28.37
N ASN A 276 -19.92 5.63 29.01
CA ASN A 276 -19.21 6.65 29.78
C ASN A 276 -18.56 7.74 28.90
N VAL A 277 -18.05 7.40 27.71
CA VAL A 277 -17.59 8.40 26.74
C VAL A 277 -18.75 9.33 26.35
N LEU A 278 -19.91 8.75 26.02
CA LEU A 278 -21.09 9.48 25.54
C LEU A 278 -21.65 10.47 26.57
N LYS A 279 -21.48 10.23 27.88
CA LYS A 279 -21.91 11.15 28.96
C LYS A 279 -21.27 12.53 28.85
N TYR A 280 -20.06 12.64 28.33
CA TYR A 280 -19.32 13.91 28.19
C TYR A 280 -19.72 14.71 26.94
N LEU A 281 -20.52 14.11 26.06
CA LEU A 281 -20.95 14.68 24.79
C LEU A 281 -22.38 15.26 24.87
N PRO A 282 -22.68 16.30 24.07
CA PRO A 282 -24.03 16.85 23.96
C PRO A 282 -25.03 15.77 23.53
N GLN A 283 -26.22 15.77 24.12
CA GLN A 283 -27.24 14.72 23.88
C GLN A 283 -27.59 14.52 22.41
N LYS A 284 -27.59 15.61 21.62
CA LYS A 284 -27.85 15.60 20.18
C LYS A 284 -26.83 14.82 19.33
N ASP A 285 -25.59 14.69 19.80
CA ASP A 285 -24.50 14.10 19.02
C ASP A 285 -24.18 12.66 19.49
N ARG A 286 -24.89 12.14 20.51
CA ARG A 286 -24.54 10.87 21.16
C ARG A 286 -24.75 9.65 20.28
N GLU A 287 -25.89 9.56 19.59
CA GLU A 287 -26.20 8.40 18.74
C GLU A 287 -25.26 8.35 17.53
N ASP A 288 -25.07 9.48 16.85
CA ASP A 288 -24.16 9.58 15.70
C ASP A 288 -22.72 9.20 16.08
N VAL A 289 -22.22 9.69 17.22
CA VAL A 289 -20.88 9.34 17.71
C VAL A 289 -20.81 7.88 18.14
N LYS A 290 -21.86 7.33 18.76
CA LYS A 290 -21.92 5.92 19.14
C LYS A 290 -21.81 5.01 17.92
N GLU A 291 -22.61 5.27 16.89
CA GLU A 291 -22.58 4.53 15.64
C GLU A 291 -21.21 4.63 14.96
N LEU A 292 -20.64 5.83 14.90
CA LEU A 292 -19.30 6.06 14.33
C LEU A 292 -18.21 5.29 15.08
N LEU A 293 -18.24 5.29 16.42
CA LEU A 293 -17.27 4.57 17.25
C LEU A 293 -17.41 3.05 17.08
N CYS A 294 -18.63 2.53 17.08
CA CYS A 294 -18.90 1.11 16.83
C CYS A 294 -18.38 0.68 15.44
N CYS A 295 -18.72 1.43 14.39
CA CYS A 295 -18.25 1.17 13.03
C CYS A 295 -16.72 1.21 12.90
N ALA A 296 -16.04 2.09 13.64
CA ALA A 296 -14.58 2.15 13.62
C ALA A 296 -13.93 1.01 14.42
N MET A 297 -14.58 0.50 15.47
CA MET A 297 -14.08 -0.67 16.21
C MET A 297 -14.17 -1.97 15.40
N GLU A 298 -15.11 -2.08 14.46
CA GLU A 298 -15.23 -3.23 13.55
C GLU A 298 -13.98 -3.44 12.68
N GLU A 299 -13.18 -2.40 12.46
CA GLU A 299 -11.93 -2.47 11.70
C GLU A 299 -10.86 -3.32 12.42
N TYR A 300 -11.00 -3.53 13.73
CA TYR A 300 -10.11 -4.41 14.49
C TYR A 300 -10.61 -5.86 14.59
N GLN A 301 -11.77 -6.17 13.99
CA GLN A 301 -12.31 -7.53 13.96
C GLN A 301 -11.71 -8.36 12.82
N PRO A 302 -11.69 -9.71 12.95
CA PRO A 302 -11.21 -10.59 11.89
C PRO A 302 -11.85 -10.28 10.53
N SER A 303 -11.07 -10.45 9.47
CA SER A 303 -11.54 -10.28 8.10
C SER A 303 -12.42 -11.45 7.67
N GLN A 304 -13.36 -11.18 6.77
CA GLN A 304 -14.12 -12.23 6.08
C GLN A 304 -13.29 -12.87 4.95
N VAL A 305 -12.23 -12.19 4.48
CA VAL A 305 -11.34 -12.66 3.43
C VAL A 305 -10.43 -13.75 3.97
N LYS A 306 -10.36 -14.87 3.25
CA LYS A 306 -9.53 -16.04 3.61
C LYS A 306 -8.26 -16.08 2.75
N LEU A 307 -7.26 -15.27 3.10
CA LEU A 307 -5.99 -15.23 2.37
C LEU A 307 -5.27 -16.59 2.30
N GLN A 308 -5.50 -17.48 3.28
CA GLN A 308 -4.94 -18.83 3.26
C GLN A 308 -5.38 -19.63 2.02
N ASP A 309 -6.60 -19.39 1.53
CA ASP A 309 -7.15 -20.06 0.35
C ASP A 309 -6.44 -19.59 -0.92
N PHE A 310 -6.02 -18.32 -0.96
CA PHE A 310 -5.20 -17.81 -2.05
C PHE A 310 -3.81 -18.44 -2.05
N PHE A 311 -3.13 -18.47 -0.90
CA PHE A 311 -1.79 -19.05 -0.82
C PHE A 311 -1.76 -20.57 -1.03
N GLN A 312 -2.84 -21.30 -0.71
CA GLN A 312 -2.90 -22.75 -0.85
C GLN A 312 -3.51 -23.21 -2.18
N ARG A 313 -4.55 -22.52 -2.66
CA ARG A 313 -5.37 -22.96 -3.81
C ARG A 313 -5.40 -21.95 -4.96
N GLY A 314 -4.78 -20.77 -4.79
CA GLY A 314 -4.81 -19.69 -5.77
C GLY A 314 -6.15 -18.96 -5.86
N THR A 315 -7.09 -19.23 -4.94
CA THR A 315 -8.44 -18.65 -4.93
C THR A 315 -8.49 -17.44 -4.01
N TYR A 316 -8.79 -16.26 -4.57
CA TYR A 316 -9.00 -15.03 -3.79
C TYR A 316 -10.46 -14.59 -3.92
N VAL A 317 -11.16 -14.53 -2.78
CA VAL A 317 -12.56 -14.09 -2.72
C VAL A 317 -12.67 -12.96 -1.71
N CYS A 318 -13.10 -11.80 -2.19
CA CYS A 318 -13.34 -10.60 -1.39
C CYS A 318 -14.82 -10.21 -1.57
N PRO A 319 -15.64 -10.20 -0.48
CA PRO A 319 -17.05 -9.86 -0.55
C PRO A 319 -17.31 -8.48 -1.18
N GLU A 320 -16.50 -7.50 -0.84
CA GLU A 320 -16.57 -6.13 -1.36
C GLU A 320 -16.36 -6.12 -2.87
N ALA A 321 -15.32 -6.80 -3.35
CA ALA A 321 -15.04 -6.95 -4.78
C ALA A 321 -16.18 -7.67 -5.55
N LEU A 322 -16.79 -8.70 -4.95
CA LEU A 322 -17.92 -9.42 -5.55
C LEU A 322 -19.16 -8.52 -5.67
N SER A 323 -19.46 -7.73 -4.64
CA SER A 323 -20.58 -6.78 -4.64
C SER A 323 -20.47 -5.72 -5.73
N LEU A 324 -19.24 -5.41 -6.16
CA LEU A 324 -18.96 -4.44 -7.20
C LEU A 324 -19.09 -5.01 -8.62
N GLY A 325 -19.33 -6.32 -8.77
CA GLY A 325 -19.53 -6.96 -10.08
C GLY A 325 -18.27 -6.95 -10.97
N LEU A 326 -17.09 -6.93 -10.37
CA LEU A 326 -15.82 -6.87 -11.09
C LEU A 326 -15.56 -8.19 -11.87
N PRO A 327 -15.00 -8.12 -13.10
CA PRO A 327 -14.59 -9.32 -13.82
C PRO A 327 -13.56 -10.13 -13.03
N GLU A 328 -13.73 -11.45 -12.99
CA GLU A 328 -12.87 -12.35 -12.20
C GLU A 328 -11.38 -12.20 -12.53
N TRP A 329 -11.05 -12.04 -13.83
CA TRP A 329 -9.65 -11.86 -14.25
C TRP A 329 -9.01 -10.60 -13.64
N VAL A 330 -9.79 -9.52 -13.44
CA VAL A 330 -9.30 -8.27 -12.84
C VAL A 330 -8.97 -8.51 -11.36
N LEU A 331 -9.83 -9.22 -10.65
CA LEU A 331 -9.62 -9.56 -9.24
C LEU A 331 -8.38 -10.43 -9.05
N VAL A 332 -8.23 -11.45 -9.89
CA VAL A 332 -7.05 -12.33 -9.88
C VAL A 332 -5.79 -11.56 -10.24
N ALA A 333 -5.84 -10.67 -11.24
CA ALA A 333 -4.69 -9.87 -11.66
C ALA A 333 -4.31 -8.81 -10.62
N LEU A 334 -5.29 -8.19 -9.93
CA LEU A 334 -5.04 -7.32 -8.78
C LEU A 334 -4.37 -8.13 -7.66
N ALA A 335 -4.96 -9.25 -7.24
CA ALA A 335 -4.43 -10.09 -6.16
C ALA A 335 -3.00 -10.60 -6.41
N LYS A 336 -2.65 -10.86 -7.67
CA LYS A 336 -1.29 -11.26 -8.10
C LYS A 336 -0.33 -10.08 -8.31
N GLY A 337 -0.76 -8.84 -8.06
CA GLY A 337 0.04 -7.62 -8.27
C GLY A 337 0.37 -7.33 -9.73
N GLN A 338 -0.38 -7.90 -10.68
CA GLN A 338 -0.22 -7.67 -12.12
C GLN A 338 -0.90 -6.38 -12.58
N LEU A 339 -1.98 -5.99 -11.90
CA LEU A 339 -2.63 -4.69 -12.05
C LEU A 339 -2.29 -3.79 -10.86
N SER A 340 -2.12 -2.51 -11.14
CA SER A 340 -1.89 -1.50 -10.09
C SER A 340 -3.18 -1.25 -9.30
N PRO A 341 -3.12 -1.02 -7.97
CA PRO A 341 -4.25 -0.56 -7.17
C PRO A 341 -4.97 0.67 -7.74
N PHE A 342 -4.26 1.51 -8.52
CA PHE A 342 -4.84 2.60 -9.31
C PHE A 342 -6.06 2.17 -10.15
N ILE A 343 -6.06 0.94 -10.69
CA ILE A 343 -7.18 0.42 -11.48
C ILE A 343 -8.41 0.18 -10.60
N SER A 344 -8.20 -0.33 -9.38
CA SER A 344 -9.29 -0.51 -8.40
C SER A 344 -9.87 0.85 -8.01
N ASP A 345 -9.01 1.81 -7.65
CA ASP A 345 -9.42 3.17 -7.27
C ASP A 345 -10.21 3.87 -8.38
N ALA A 346 -9.71 3.81 -9.60
CA ALA A 346 -10.38 4.41 -10.75
C ALA A 346 -11.74 3.76 -11.01
N LEU A 347 -11.83 2.44 -10.93
CA LEU A 347 -13.06 1.72 -11.22
C LEU A 347 -14.13 1.96 -10.14
N VAL A 348 -13.74 1.82 -8.87
CA VAL A 348 -14.66 1.84 -7.72
C VAL A 348 -14.99 3.25 -7.27
N LEU A 349 -13.96 4.08 -7.07
CA LEU A 349 -14.12 5.42 -6.50
C LEU A 349 -14.31 6.50 -7.56
N ARG A 350 -14.06 6.17 -8.85
CA ARG A 350 -13.97 7.16 -9.94
C ARG A 350 -13.01 8.30 -9.61
N ARG A 351 -12.01 7.99 -8.77
CA ARG A 351 -11.08 8.98 -8.22
C ARG A 351 -9.72 8.36 -8.01
N THR A 352 -8.68 9.10 -8.38
CA THR A 352 -7.28 8.65 -8.22
C THR A 352 -6.43 9.78 -7.67
N ILE A 353 -5.47 9.45 -6.81
CA ILE A 353 -4.48 10.40 -6.30
C ILE A 353 -3.18 10.17 -7.06
N LEU A 354 -2.74 11.17 -7.82
CA LEU A 354 -1.52 11.05 -8.60
C LEU A 354 -0.29 11.11 -7.68
N HIS A 355 0.64 10.18 -7.90
CA HIS A 355 1.83 10.05 -7.07
C HIS A 355 2.71 11.29 -7.14
N THR A 356 3.12 11.83 -6.00
CA THR A 356 4.05 12.95 -5.96
C THR A 356 5.47 12.50 -6.31
N GLN A 357 6.16 13.26 -7.16
CA GLN A 357 7.54 13.02 -7.56
C GLN A 357 8.42 14.24 -7.21
N VAL A 358 9.73 14.04 -7.14
CA VAL A 358 10.69 15.15 -7.02
C VAL A 358 10.84 15.77 -8.41
N GLU A 359 10.24 16.94 -8.60
CA GLU A 359 10.20 17.65 -9.89
C GLU A 359 10.24 19.17 -9.69
N ASN A 360 10.43 19.94 -10.78
CA ASN A 360 10.36 21.39 -10.72
C ASN A 360 8.91 21.85 -10.51
N MET A 361 8.59 22.30 -9.30
CA MET A 361 7.22 22.68 -8.93
C MET A 361 6.70 23.94 -9.62
N GLN A 362 7.56 24.71 -10.29
CA GLN A 362 7.17 25.86 -11.11
C GLN A 362 6.64 25.45 -12.48
N GLN A 363 6.87 24.19 -12.88
CA GLN A 363 6.37 23.63 -14.13
C GLN A 363 5.08 22.82 -13.88
N PRO A 364 4.29 22.55 -14.93
CA PRO A 364 3.19 21.59 -14.85
C PRO A 364 3.67 20.25 -14.29
N ASN A 365 2.78 19.53 -13.60
CA ASN A 365 3.13 18.22 -13.05
C ASN A 365 3.49 17.21 -14.15
N ALA A 366 4.43 16.31 -13.86
CA ALA A 366 4.89 15.31 -14.83
C ALA A 366 3.79 14.37 -15.31
N HIS A 367 2.69 14.22 -14.56
CA HIS A 367 1.56 13.38 -14.96
C HIS A 367 0.75 13.97 -16.11
N ARG A 368 0.93 15.25 -16.46
CA ARG A 368 0.26 15.88 -17.60
C ARG A 368 0.56 15.17 -18.91
N ILE A 369 1.79 14.68 -19.10
CA ILE A 369 2.19 13.96 -20.34
C ILE A 369 1.45 12.63 -20.51
N SER A 370 1.06 11.98 -19.41
CA SER A 370 0.35 10.69 -19.42
C SER A 370 -1.16 10.84 -19.35
N LEU A 371 -1.70 12.06 -19.34
CA LEU A 371 -3.14 12.32 -19.30
C LEU A 371 -3.89 11.60 -20.45
N PRO A 372 -3.48 11.68 -21.74
CA PRO A 372 -4.18 10.98 -22.81
C PRO A 372 -4.23 9.46 -22.61
N ILE A 373 -3.18 8.87 -22.05
CA ILE A 373 -3.11 7.44 -21.74
C ILE A 373 -4.11 7.10 -20.62
N ARG A 374 -4.16 7.92 -19.57
CA ARG A 374 -5.14 7.73 -18.48
C ARG A 374 -6.57 7.87 -18.95
N GLN A 375 -6.88 8.81 -19.85
CA GLN A 375 -8.23 8.95 -20.42
C GLN A 375 -8.66 7.70 -21.19
N VAL A 376 -7.75 7.04 -21.90
CA VAL A 376 -8.03 5.74 -22.54
C VAL A 376 -8.25 4.64 -21.50
N ILE A 377 -7.43 4.59 -20.44
CA ILE A 377 -7.65 3.65 -19.32
C ILE A 377 -9.04 3.87 -18.70
N TYR A 378 -9.42 5.11 -18.42
CA TYR A 378 -10.75 5.46 -17.91
C TYR A 378 -11.88 5.06 -18.86
N GLY A 379 -11.67 5.20 -20.18
CA GLY A 379 -12.58 4.70 -21.21
C GLY A 379 -12.78 3.17 -21.11
N LEU A 380 -11.68 2.43 -20.92
CA LEU A 380 -11.73 0.98 -20.73
C LEU A 380 -12.39 0.54 -19.42
N LEU A 381 -12.35 1.37 -18.37
CA LEU A 381 -12.96 1.06 -17.08
C LEU A 381 -14.45 1.44 -17.01
N LEU A 382 -14.93 2.32 -17.89
CA LEU A 382 -16.35 2.70 -17.96
C LEU A 382 -17.27 1.55 -18.40
N THR A 383 -16.78 0.65 -19.23
CA THR A 383 -17.57 -0.42 -19.85
C THR A 383 -18.04 -1.51 -18.88
N VAL A 384 -17.46 -1.60 -17.68
CA VAL A 384 -17.80 -2.59 -16.64
C VAL A 384 -19.07 -2.25 -15.85
N SER A 385 -19.39 -0.97 -15.71
CA SER A 385 -20.37 -0.53 -14.70
C SER A 385 -21.83 -0.65 -15.12
N ALA A 386 -22.16 -1.37 -16.19
CA ALA A 386 -23.53 -1.76 -16.50
C ALA A 386 -23.82 -3.11 -15.82
N PRO A 387 -24.54 -3.16 -14.69
CA PRO A 387 -24.96 -4.43 -14.14
C PRO A 387 -25.88 -5.10 -15.16
N LEU A 388 -25.46 -6.27 -15.63
CA LEU A 388 -26.32 -7.19 -16.37
C LEU A 388 -27.47 -7.59 -15.41
N GLY A 389 -28.62 -6.91 -15.47
CA GLY A 389 -29.86 -7.46 -14.92
C GLY A 389 -30.71 -6.61 -13.97
N SER A 390 -30.50 -5.30 -13.77
CA SER A 390 -31.55 -4.47 -13.14
C SER A 390 -32.39 -3.76 -14.19
N VAL A 391 -33.48 -4.40 -14.59
CA VAL A 391 -34.63 -3.72 -15.19
C VAL A 391 -35.26 -2.87 -14.08
N SER A 392 -34.73 -1.67 -13.87
CA SER A 392 -35.40 -0.62 -13.10
C SER A 392 -35.85 0.46 -14.08
N LEU A 393 -37.16 0.61 -14.21
CA LEU A 393 -37.87 1.51 -15.12
C LEU A 393 -37.77 3.01 -14.76
N ASN A 394 -36.79 3.40 -13.94
CA ASN A 394 -36.54 4.80 -13.61
C ASN A 394 -35.15 5.20 -14.08
N ALA A 395 -35.09 6.01 -15.12
CA ALA A 395 -33.88 6.54 -15.72
C ALA A 395 -33.00 7.21 -14.65
N SER A 396 -31.93 6.52 -14.23
CA SER A 396 -30.80 7.19 -13.59
C SER A 396 -30.22 8.22 -14.55
N PRO A 397 -29.78 9.41 -14.07
CA PRO A 397 -29.19 10.42 -14.94
C PRO A 397 -28.00 9.83 -15.72
N PRO A 398 -27.70 10.35 -16.93
CA PRO A 398 -26.58 9.86 -17.72
C PRO A 398 -25.31 9.87 -16.87
N ARG A 399 -24.73 8.69 -16.64
CA ARG A 399 -23.52 8.54 -15.81
C ARG A 399 -22.41 9.39 -16.42
N SER A 400 -21.81 10.23 -15.59
CA SER A 400 -20.72 11.10 -16.01
C SER A 400 -19.55 10.25 -16.52
N LEU A 401 -19.04 10.58 -17.70
CA LEU A 401 -17.80 10.02 -18.26
C LEU A 401 -16.55 10.52 -17.51
N ALA A 402 -16.74 11.21 -16.39
CA ALA A 402 -15.71 11.96 -15.73
C ALA A 402 -15.16 11.25 -14.49
N PHE A 403 -13.85 11.38 -14.32
CA PHE A 403 -13.06 10.87 -13.20
C PHE A 403 -12.44 12.04 -12.46
N SER A 404 -12.24 11.89 -11.15
CA SER A 404 -11.60 12.90 -10.32
C SER A 404 -10.13 12.57 -10.10
N GLU A 405 -9.22 13.44 -10.54
CA GLU A 405 -7.78 13.31 -10.24
C GLU A 405 -7.39 14.29 -9.15
N VAL A 406 -6.80 13.79 -8.05
CA VAL A 406 -6.10 14.64 -7.10
C VAL A 406 -4.66 14.79 -7.58
N GLU A 407 -4.33 15.99 -8.05
CA GLU A 407 -3.04 16.29 -8.65
C GLU A 407 -2.31 17.42 -7.92
N ARG A 408 -1.00 17.51 -8.17
CA ARG A 408 -0.19 18.63 -7.71
C ARG A 408 -0.45 19.85 -8.59
N ILE A 409 -0.70 20.99 -7.94
CA ILE A 409 -0.61 22.32 -8.54
C ILE A 409 0.33 23.16 -7.69
N ASN A 410 1.47 23.54 -8.27
CA ASN A 410 2.55 24.22 -7.57
C ASN A 410 2.94 23.44 -6.30
N LYS A 411 2.74 24.04 -5.12
CA LYS A 411 3.04 23.45 -3.80
C LYS A 411 1.80 22.96 -3.05
N SER A 412 0.68 22.82 -3.74
CA SER A 412 -0.60 22.38 -3.17
C SER A 412 -1.23 21.26 -4.01
N ILE A 413 -2.36 20.75 -3.54
CA ILE A 413 -3.19 19.79 -4.25
C ILE A 413 -4.44 20.47 -4.82
N LYS A 414 -4.90 19.99 -5.98
CA LYS A 414 -6.22 20.30 -6.52
C LYS A 414 -6.88 19.01 -6.98
N THR A 415 -8.20 18.96 -6.88
CA THR A 415 -8.99 17.94 -7.58
C THR A 415 -9.43 18.50 -8.93
N SER A 416 -9.00 17.86 -10.01
CA SER A 416 -9.44 18.14 -11.37
C SER A 416 -10.36 17.03 -11.87
N VAL A 417 -11.20 17.39 -12.82
CA VAL A 417 -12.13 16.48 -13.48
C VAL A 417 -11.54 16.12 -14.83
N VAL A 418 -11.45 14.83 -15.12
CA VAL A 418 -10.88 14.27 -16.34
C VAL A 418 -11.93 13.41 -17.02
N ASP A 419 -12.28 13.77 -18.24
CA ASP A 419 -13.19 12.98 -19.05
C ASP A 419 -12.46 11.78 -19.66
N ALA A 420 -13.09 10.62 -19.58
CA ALA A 420 -12.68 9.43 -20.28
C ALA A 420 -12.82 9.61 -21.80
N VAL A 421 -11.97 8.92 -22.56
CA VAL A 421 -12.16 8.83 -24.02
C VAL A 421 -13.37 7.96 -24.31
N ASP A 422 -14.28 8.47 -25.15
CA ASP A 422 -15.33 7.65 -25.74
C ASP A 422 -14.68 6.69 -26.75
N LEU A 423 -14.55 5.43 -26.35
CA LEU A 423 -13.99 4.39 -27.20
C LEU A 423 -15.06 3.98 -28.24
N PRO A 424 -14.68 3.71 -29.50
CA PRO A 424 -15.63 3.29 -30.53
C PRO A 424 -16.51 2.13 -30.05
N LYS A 425 -17.79 2.09 -30.44
CA LYS A 425 -18.78 1.08 -29.98
C LYS A 425 -18.35 -0.39 -30.17
N ASP A 426 -17.40 -0.65 -31.06
CA ASP A 426 -16.81 -1.98 -31.31
C ASP A 426 -15.68 -2.36 -30.35
N HIS A 427 -15.38 -1.50 -29.37
CA HIS A 427 -14.40 -1.79 -28.32
C HIS A 427 -14.98 -2.73 -27.26
N PRO A 428 -14.19 -3.72 -26.83
CA PRO A 428 -14.62 -4.73 -25.88
C PRO A 428 -14.73 -4.15 -24.47
N ASP A 429 -15.75 -4.60 -23.75
CA ASP A 429 -15.85 -4.44 -22.30
C ASP A 429 -14.59 -5.01 -21.61
N LEU A 430 -14.20 -4.44 -20.46
CA LEU A 430 -13.07 -4.91 -19.67
C LEU A 430 -13.16 -6.42 -19.39
N SER A 431 -14.39 -6.94 -19.21
CA SER A 431 -14.63 -8.38 -19.03
C SER A 431 -14.08 -9.23 -20.19
N ARG A 432 -14.11 -8.71 -21.41
CA ARG A 432 -13.69 -9.39 -22.66
C ARG A 432 -12.32 -8.96 -23.16
N LEU A 433 -11.63 -8.08 -22.45
CA LEU A 433 -10.32 -7.56 -22.85
C LEU A 433 -9.28 -8.69 -23.00
N THR A 434 -9.35 -9.71 -22.13
CA THR A 434 -8.46 -10.89 -22.14
C THR A 434 -8.78 -11.87 -23.28
N GLU A 435 -10.00 -11.87 -23.80
CA GLU A 435 -10.46 -12.71 -24.91
C GLU A 435 -9.97 -12.21 -26.27
N LEU A 436 -9.50 -10.96 -26.34
CA LEU A 436 -9.02 -10.38 -27.59
C LEU A 436 -7.74 -11.03 -28.10
N SER A 437 -7.69 -11.14 -29.43
CA SER A 437 -6.46 -11.52 -30.12
C SER A 437 -5.31 -10.56 -29.78
N SER A 438 -4.09 -11.09 -29.77
CA SER A 438 -2.89 -10.30 -29.48
C SER A 438 -2.76 -9.11 -30.45
N ALA A 439 -3.15 -9.28 -31.71
CA ALA A 439 -3.13 -8.22 -32.70
C ALA A 439 -4.05 -7.05 -32.32
N ARG A 440 -5.29 -7.30 -31.89
CA ARG A 440 -6.22 -6.22 -31.48
C ARG A 440 -5.72 -5.50 -30.23
N ARG A 441 -5.17 -6.23 -29.25
CA ARG A 441 -4.57 -5.63 -28.04
C ARG A 441 -3.36 -4.77 -28.37
N GLN A 442 -2.52 -5.20 -29.31
CA GLN A 442 -1.39 -4.43 -29.79
C GLN A 442 -1.84 -3.17 -30.54
N THR A 443 -2.84 -3.26 -31.40
CA THR A 443 -3.42 -2.09 -32.08
C THR A 443 -3.92 -1.07 -31.06
N LEU A 444 -4.70 -1.49 -30.06
CA LEU A 444 -5.18 -0.61 -28.99
C LEU A 444 -4.03 0.11 -28.27
N LEU A 445 -2.97 -0.62 -27.90
CA LEU A 445 -1.79 -0.04 -27.25
C LEU A 445 -1.10 1.00 -28.15
N LEU A 446 -0.94 0.70 -29.43
CA LEU A 446 -0.24 1.57 -30.37
C LEU A 446 -1.07 2.81 -30.76
N GLU A 447 -2.38 2.68 -30.88
CA GLU A 447 -3.31 3.81 -31.06
C GLU A 447 -3.26 4.73 -29.84
N THR A 448 -3.25 4.16 -28.63
CA THR A 448 -3.10 4.91 -27.37
C THR A 448 -1.79 5.69 -27.33
N LEU A 449 -0.69 5.07 -27.77
CA LEU A 449 0.63 5.70 -27.86
C LEU A 449 0.81 6.57 -29.12
N LYS A 450 -0.17 6.62 -30.03
CA LYS A 450 -0.09 7.31 -31.33
C LYS A 450 1.16 6.93 -32.14
N VAL A 451 1.54 5.66 -32.11
CA VAL A 451 2.68 5.11 -32.85
C VAL A 451 2.19 4.15 -33.93
N LYS A 452 2.69 4.32 -35.16
CA LYS A 452 2.35 3.40 -36.26
C LYS A 452 3.17 2.11 -36.14
N GLN A 453 2.52 0.97 -36.39
CA GLN A 453 3.17 -0.35 -36.40
C GLN A 453 4.42 -0.39 -37.31
N THR A 454 4.36 0.27 -38.46
CA THR A 454 5.45 0.35 -39.45
C THR A 454 6.76 0.93 -38.90
N ILE A 455 6.70 1.75 -37.84
CA ILE A 455 7.89 2.30 -37.18
C ILE A 455 8.58 1.23 -36.32
N LEU A 456 7.83 0.27 -35.79
CA LEU A 456 8.29 -0.74 -34.85
C LEU A 456 8.65 -2.06 -35.53
N ASP A 457 8.27 -2.28 -36.79
CA ASP A 457 8.59 -3.48 -37.56
C ASP A 457 10.09 -3.81 -37.62
N PRO A 458 11.02 -2.85 -37.82
CA PRO A 458 12.46 -3.15 -37.83
C PRO A 458 13.06 -3.31 -36.43
N ILE A 459 12.30 -3.05 -35.36
CA ILE A 459 12.80 -3.02 -33.98
C ILE A 459 12.67 -4.42 -33.33
N PRO A 460 13.69 -4.91 -32.60
CA PRO A 460 13.60 -6.15 -31.84
C PRO A 460 12.42 -6.16 -30.86
N THR A 461 11.75 -7.30 -30.71
CA THR A 461 10.52 -7.44 -29.91
C THR A 461 10.65 -6.90 -28.48
N SER A 462 11.79 -7.11 -27.83
CA SER A 462 12.09 -6.61 -26.47
C SER A 462 12.16 -5.08 -26.38
N LEU A 463 12.49 -4.40 -27.49
CA LEU A 463 12.65 -2.94 -27.55
C LEU A 463 11.43 -2.22 -28.14
N LYS A 464 10.46 -2.94 -28.72
CA LYS A 464 9.29 -2.32 -29.36
C LYS A 464 8.52 -1.39 -28.41
N LEU A 465 8.24 -1.83 -27.18
CA LEU A 465 7.52 -1.00 -26.21
C LEU A 465 8.36 0.20 -25.72
N PRO A 466 9.62 0.04 -25.27
CA PRO A 466 10.48 1.18 -24.92
C PRO A 466 10.61 2.23 -26.04
N ILE A 467 10.75 1.78 -27.29
CA ILE A 467 10.81 2.67 -28.46
C ILE A 467 9.46 3.35 -28.71
N ALA A 468 8.34 2.62 -28.64
CA ALA A 468 7.01 3.21 -28.78
C ALA A 468 6.73 4.29 -27.72
N VAL A 469 7.09 4.03 -26.46
CA VAL A 469 6.97 5.02 -25.37
C VAL A 469 7.88 6.22 -25.61
N SER A 470 9.11 6.00 -26.11
CA SER A 470 10.03 7.10 -26.45
C SER A 470 9.46 7.97 -27.58
N CYS A 471 8.87 7.36 -28.62
CA CYS A 471 8.16 8.07 -29.68
C CYS A 471 6.99 8.89 -29.13
N TYR A 472 6.19 8.29 -28.24
CA TYR A 472 5.07 8.99 -27.59
C TYR A 472 5.56 10.23 -26.82
N TRP A 473 6.61 10.10 -26.01
CA TRP A 473 7.19 11.23 -25.29
C TRP A 473 7.64 12.33 -26.25
N LEU A 474 8.41 12.00 -27.29
CA LEU A 474 8.89 12.99 -28.28
C LEU A 474 7.76 13.77 -28.96
N GLN A 475 6.58 13.18 -29.13
CA GLN A 475 5.40 13.84 -29.71
C GLN A 475 4.66 14.76 -28.72
N HIS A 476 4.83 14.57 -27.41
CA HIS A 476 4.06 15.26 -26.36
C HIS A 476 4.94 16.08 -25.40
N MET A 477 6.22 16.30 -25.72
CA MET A 477 7.10 17.13 -24.88
C MET A 477 6.81 18.61 -25.07
N GLU A 478 6.74 19.35 -23.95
CA GLU A 478 6.67 20.82 -23.97
C GLU A 478 8.02 21.46 -24.35
N ALA A 479 9.13 20.77 -24.09
CA ALA A 479 10.49 21.22 -24.38
C ALA A 479 11.15 20.43 -25.52
N LYS A 480 12.11 21.03 -26.23
CA LYS A 480 12.88 20.34 -27.28
C LYS A 480 13.75 19.23 -26.70
N ALA A 481 13.65 18.03 -27.28
CA ALA A 481 14.55 16.93 -26.98
C ALA A 481 15.99 17.31 -27.32
N LYS A 482 16.93 16.97 -26.42
CA LYS A 482 18.36 17.09 -26.66
C LYS A 482 18.95 15.71 -26.95
N LEU A 483 20.11 15.69 -27.63
CA LEU A 483 20.86 14.46 -27.89
C LEU A 483 21.11 13.66 -26.60
N HIS A 484 21.41 14.34 -25.49
CA HIS A 484 21.64 13.71 -24.19
C HIS A 484 20.44 12.92 -23.67
N HIS A 485 19.20 13.36 -23.95
CA HIS A 485 18.00 12.60 -23.54
C HIS A 485 17.92 11.27 -24.31
N LEU A 486 18.18 11.30 -25.62
CA LEU A 486 18.19 10.10 -26.44
C LEU A 486 19.33 9.15 -26.04
N GLN A 487 20.52 9.70 -25.79
CA GLN A 487 21.67 8.93 -25.31
C GLN A 487 21.36 8.26 -23.96
N ALA A 488 20.75 8.97 -23.02
CA ALA A 488 20.36 8.42 -21.73
C ALA A 488 19.33 7.28 -21.86
N LEU A 489 18.32 7.46 -22.71
CA LEU A 489 17.31 6.41 -22.98
C LEU A 489 17.95 5.17 -23.61
N LEU A 490 18.82 5.34 -24.61
CA LEU A 490 19.53 4.23 -25.25
C LEU A 490 20.45 3.51 -24.27
N LEU A 491 21.21 4.24 -23.45
CA LEU A 491 22.03 3.65 -22.40
C LEU A 491 21.18 2.82 -21.42
N GLY A 492 20.05 3.35 -20.96
CA GLY A 492 19.13 2.62 -20.08
C GLY A 492 18.55 1.36 -20.72
N MET A 493 18.23 1.39 -22.02
CA MET A 493 17.70 0.24 -22.76
C MET A 493 18.76 -0.85 -23.00
N LEU A 494 20.04 -0.47 -23.11
CA LEU A 494 21.13 -1.40 -23.46
C LEU A 494 21.88 -1.94 -22.24
N LEU A 495 22.02 -1.14 -21.18
CA LEU A 495 22.88 -1.48 -20.04
C LEU A 495 22.43 -2.76 -19.33
N GLY A 496 21.13 -2.88 -19.02
CA GLY A 496 20.59 -4.08 -18.37
C GLY A 496 20.84 -5.36 -19.17
N PRO A 497 20.42 -5.44 -20.45
CA PRO A 497 20.71 -6.58 -21.31
C PRO A 497 22.20 -6.90 -21.44
N LEU A 498 23.06 -5.88 -21.60
CA LEU A 498 24.51 -6.07 -21.67
C LEU A 498 25.06 -6.69 -20.39
N HIS A 499 24.63 -6.19 -19.23
CA HIS A 499 25.05 -6.72 -17.93
C HIS A 499 24.61 -8.18 -17.74
N ALA A 500 23.38 -8.52 -18.16
CA ALA A 500 22.87 -9.89 -18.14
C ALA A 500 23.68 -10.83 -19.05
N ILE A 501 24.04 -10.37 -20.26
CA ILE A 501 24.86 -11.15 -21.21
C ILE A 501 26.25 -11.43 -20.62
N ILE A 502 26.88 -10.42 -20.00
CA ILE A 502 28.22 -10.54 -19.43
C ILE A 502 28.22 -11.48 -18.21
N ASN A 503 27.21 -11.36 -17.33
CA ASN A 503 27.18 -12.07 -16.05
C ASN A 503 26.39 -13.39 -16.07
N SER A 504 25.74 -13.74 -17.17
CA SER A 504 24.98 -14.99 -17.31
C SER A 504 25.12 -15.59 -18.72
N PRO A 505 26.34 -16.02 -19.13
CA PRO A 505 26.63 -16.44 -20.50
C PRO A 505 25.96 -17.77 -20.93
N GLY A 506 25.10 -18.37 -20.10
CA GLY A 506 24.48 -19.68 -20.36
C GLY A 506 22.94 -19.70 -20.46
N ILE A 507 22.24 -18.57 -20.30
CA ILE A 507 20.78 -18.50 -20.40
C ILE A 507 20.40 -17.33 -21.33
N VAL A 508 20.71 -17.47 -22.61
CA VAL A 508 20.22 -16.54 -23.64
C VAL A 508 18.89 -17.07 -24.15
N ASP A 509 17.83 -16.90 -23.37
CA ASP A 509 16.48 -16.83 -23.93
C ASP A 509 16.21 -15.35 -24.22
N LEU A 510 16.21 -15.01 -25.51
CA LEU A 510 15.87 -13.66 -26.04
C LEU A 510 14.36 -13.35 -25.95
N ALA A 511 13.57 -14.19 -25.29
CA ALA A 511 12.19 -13.87 -24.96
C ALA A 511 12.17 -12.91 -23.75
N PRO A 512 11.32 -11.86 -23.75
CA PRO A 512 11.06 -11.14 -22.52
C PRO A 512 10.62 -12.18 -21.49
N ARG A 513 11.23 -12.16 -20.29
CA ARG A 513 10.64 -12.78 -19.11
C ARG A 513 9.35 -12.01 -18.80
N GLN A 514 8.34 -12.18 -19.65
CA GLN A 514 6.95 -12.12 -19.21
C GLN A 514 6.90 -13.05 -18.01
N ALA A 515 6.35 -12.57 -16.90
CA ALA A 515 5.93 -13.43 -15.83
C ALA A 515 5.17 -14.59 -16.47
N GLN A 516 5.85 -15.75 -16.59
CA GLN A 516 5.20 -16.96 -17.03
C GLN A 516 4.13 -17.19 -15.99
N CYS A 517 2.89 -16.94 -16.40
CA CYS A 517 1.71 -17.35 -15.67
C CYS A 517 1.97 -18.75 -15.17
N LEU A 518 1.95 -18.93 -13.86
CA LEU A 518 1.75 -20.24 -13.26
C LEU A 518 0.54 -20.84 -13.97
N ALA A 519 0.81 -21.77 -14.88
CA ALA A 519 -0.21 -22.62 -15.45
C ALA A 519 -0.90 -23.29 -14.26
N ALA A 520 -2.22 -23.19 -14.21
CA ALA A 520 -3.02 -23.98 -13.30
C ALA A 520 -2.63 -25.45 -13.47
N ARG A 521 -2.24 -26.09 -12.37
CA ARG A 521 -2.43 -27.52 -12.19
C ARG A 521 -3.39 -27.70 -11.05
#